data_AF-A0A925VXF6-F1
#
_entry.id   AF-A0A925VXF6-F1
#
_cell.length_a   1.000
_cell.length_b   1.000
_cell.length_c   1.000
_cell.angle_alpha   90.00
_cell.angle_beta   90.00
_cell.angle_gamma   90.00
#
_symmetry.space_group_name_H-M   'P 1'
#
loop_
_entity.id
_entity.type
_entity.pdbx_description
1 polymer ?
#
loop_
_entity_poly.entity_id
_entity_poly.type
_entity_poly.pdbx_seq_one_letter_code
_entity_poly.pdbx_strand_id
1 'polypeptide(L)'
;MTDSTTHTSNHEWQEATIEAVKVETLTVKSFVLRPRTFHPFCAGQHVEVRLTAPDGYQAHRSYSICSSPHVKGTIELAIEELPTGEVSPYFHEVAQIGDVVETRGPFTTHFAWRPEEHGEVLLIGGGSGVAPLMSMVRLRAALSHAPPMTLVYSARSWRDVIFREELLQ
;
A
#
# COMPACT_ATOMS: atom_id res chain seq x y z
N MET A 1 20.11 -35.25 6.14
CA MET A 1 20.03 -33.96 6.83
C MET A 1 19.33 -33.02 5.86
N THR A 2 17.99 -33.07 5.84
CA THR A 2 17.17 -32.39 4.84
C THR A 2 16.88 -30.99 5.33
N ASP A 3 17.37 -30.01 4.58
CA ASP A 3 17.16 -28.58 4.77
C ASP A 3 15.65 -28.29 4.68
N SER A 4 15.03 -27.95 5.80
CA SER A 4 13.63 -27.56 5.86
C SER A 4 13.55 -26.07 5.55
N THR A 5 13.47 -25.72 4.26
CA THR A 5 13.02 -24.38 3.85
C THR A 5 11.59 -24.17 4.33
N THR A 6 11.44 -23.51 5.47
CA THR A 6 10.16 -23.05 6.00
C THR A 6 9.60 -22.02 5.02
N HIS A 7 8.70 -22.45 4.12
CA HIS A 7 7.88 -21.52 3.35
C HIS A 7 6.97 -20.79 4.34
N THR A 8 7.37 -19.59 4.76
CA THR A 8 6.53 -18.72 5.59
C THR A 8 5.29 -18.38 4.77
N SER A 9 4.11 -18.73 5.29
CA SER A 9 2.86 -18.41 4.62
C SER A 9 2.68 -16.90 4.56
N ASN A 10 2.12 -16.35 3.48
CA ASN A 10 1.80 -14.92 3.39
C ASN A 10 0.67 -14.49 4.36
N HIS A 11 0.16 -15.42 5.16
CA HIS A 11 -0.92 -15.21 6.14
C HIS A 11 -0.39 -15.03 7.57
N GLU A 12 0.89 -15.30 7.82
CA GLU A 12 1.54 -15.08 9.10
C GLU A 12 1.96 -13.63 9.28
N TRP A 13 1.88 -13.15 10.53
CA TRP A 13 2.41 -11.84 10.90
C TRP A 13 3.92 -11.85 10.84
N GLN A 14 4.47 -10.82 10.22
CA GLN A 14 5.91 -10.60 10.08
C GLN A 14 6.26 -9.14 10.31
N GLU A 15 7.47 -8.91 10.78
CA GLU A 15 8.02 -7.58 10.92
C GLU A 15 8.23 -6.92 9.55
N ALA A 16 7.96 -5.62 9.48
CA ALA A 16 8.30 -4.77 8.36
C ALA A 16 8.89 -3.45 8.87
N THR A 17 10.05 -3.07 8.33
CA THR A 17 10.75 -1.84 8.70
C THR A 17 10.29 -0.67 7.83
N ILE A 18 10.02 0.48 8.44
CA ILE A 18 9.73 1.72 7.71
C ILE A 18 11.03 2.27 7.13
N GLU A 19 11.13 2.38 5.81
CA GLU A 19 12.33 2.84 5.11
C GLU A 19 12.24 4.28 4.62
N ALA A 20 11.02 4.74 4.34
CA ALA A 20 10.77 6.10 3.91
C ALA A 20 9.39 6.55 4.34
N VAL A 21 9.29 7.85 4.63
CA VAL A 21 8.04 8.54 4.90
C VAL A 21 7.95 9.76 4.00
N LYS A 22 6.82 9.93 3.32
CA LYS A 22 6.54 11.10 2.49
C LYS A 22 5.20 11.69 2.88
N VAL A 23 5.15 13.01 3.05
CA VAL A 23 3.88 13.74 3.22
C VAL A 23 3.27 13.92 1.84
N GLU A 24 2.11 13.33 1.59
CA GLU A 24 1.38 13.49 0.33
C GLU A 24 0.39 14.65 0.40
N THR A 25 -0.33 14.77 1.51
CA THR A 25 -1.27 15.86 1.81
C THR A 25 -1.20 16.22 3.29
N LEU A 26 -2.02 17.18 3.74
CA LEU A 26 -2.13 17.51 5.17
C LEU A 26 -2.64 16.34 6.02
N THR A 27 -3.38 15.40 5.44
CA THR A 27 -3.99 14.27 6.16
C THR A 27 -3.46 12.92 5.70
N VAL A 28 -2.54 12.86 4.74
CA VAL A 28 -2.06 11.59 4.17
C VAL A 28 -0.54 11.57 4.12
N LYS A 29 0.03 10.50 4.66
CA LYS A 29 1.46 10.17 4.54
C LYS A 29 1.61 8.82 3.84
N SER A 30 2.59 8.73 2.95
CA SER A 30 3.05 7.46 2.37
C SER A 30 4.20 6.89 3.18
N PHE A 31 4.16 5.58 3.42
CA PHE A 31 5.18 4.82 4.12
C PHE A 31 5.69 3.70 3.20
N VAL A 32 6.99 3.67 2.97
CA VAL A 32 7.64 2.52 2.31
C VAL A 32 8.06 1.54 3.39
N LEU A 33 7.52 0.33 3.34
CA LEU A 33 7.78 -0.75 4.27
C LEU A 33 8.59 -1.86 3.60
N ARG A 34 9.66 -2.31 4.25
CA ARG A 34 10.40 -3.53 3.89
C ARG A 34 9.97 -4.68 4.81
N PRO A 35 9.09 -5.59 4.36
CA PRO A 35 8.77 -6.79 5.12
C PRO A 35 10.00 -7.71 5.20
N ARG A 36 10.12 -8.45 6.30
CA ARG A 36 11.19 -9.46 6.50
C ARG A 36 11.22 -10.47 5.35
N THR A 37 10.05 -10.91 4.90
CA THR A 37 9.86 -11.79 3.75
C THR A 37 8.96 -11.09 2.73
N PHE A 38 9.53 -10.70 1.60
CA PHE A 38 8.75 -10.11 0.51
C PHE A 38 7.93 -11.18 -0.23
N HIS A 39 6.62 -10.98 -0.28
CA HIS A 39 5.71 -11.80 -1.07
C HIS A 39 5.24 -11.05 -2.32
N PRO A 40 5.35 -11.64 -3.53
CA PRO A 40 4.80 -11.05 -4.74
C PRO A 40 3.28 -10.80 -4.61
N PHE A 41 2.82 -9.68 -5.17
CA PHE A 41 1.42 -9.25 -5.15
C PHE A 41 0.95 -8.82 -6.55
N CYS A 42 -0.35 -8.61 -6.71
CA CYS A 42 -0.98 -7.98 -7.87
C CYS A 42 -1.44 -6.56 -7.53
N ALA A 43 -1.45 -5.66 -8.51
CA ALA A 43 -1.91 -4.30 -8.31
C ALA A 43 -3.39 -4.30 -7.87
N GLY A 44 -3.71 -3.56 -6.80
CA GLY A 44 -5.04 -3.55 -6.16
C GLY A 44 -5.17 -4.47 -4.94
N GLN A 45 -4.15 -5.28 -4.63
CA GLN A 45 -4.10 -6.02 -3.36
C GLN A 45 -3.76 -5.12 -2.16
N HIS A 46 -3.99 -5.65 -0.96
CA HIS A 46 -3.74 -4.95 0.30
C HIS A 46 -2.95 -5.84 1.26
N VAL A 47 -2.39 -5.23 2.29
CA VAL A 47 -1.85 -5.90 3.47
C VAL A 47 -2.65 -5.50 4.69
N GLU A 48 -2.57 -6.29 5.75
CA GLU A 48 -2.94 -5.82 7.07
C GLU A 48 -1.70 -5.36 7.82
N VAL A 49 -1.86 -4.27 8.58
CA VAL A 49 -0.85 -3.75 9.50
C VAL A 49 -1.39 -3.87 10.91
N ARG A 50 -0.58 -4.37 11.84
CA ARG A 50 -0.88 -4.48 13.26
C ARG A 50 0.10 -3.69 14.09
N LEU A 51 -0.45 -3.03 15.10
CA LEU A 51 0.29 -2.39 16.19
C LEU A 51 -0.05 -3.12 17.49
N THR A 52 0.97 -3.37 18.31
CA THR A 52 0.81 -3.99 19.63
C THR A 52 1.29 -2.99 20.68
N ALA A 53 0.41 -2.58 21.59
CA ALA A 53 0.74 -1.69 22.70
C ALA A 53 1.53 -2.42 23.80
N PRO A 54 2.22 -1.71 24.70
CA PRO A 54 3.02 -2.32 25.77
C PRO A 54 2.22 -3.22 26.73
N ASP A 55 0.92 -2.98 26.88
CA ASP A 55 0.00 -3.78 27.68
C ASP A 55 -0.54 -5.02 26.94
N GLY A 56 -0.11 -5.23 25.70
CA GLY A 56 -0.52 -6.34 24.84
C GLY A 56 -1.77 -6.08 24.00
N TYR A 57 -2.39 -4.90 24.09
CA TYR A 57 -3.51 -4.56 23.22
C TYR A 57 -3.08 -4.51 21.75
N GLN A 58 -3.88 -5.08 20.85
CA GLN A 58 -3.58 -5.13 19.42
C GLN A 58 -4.67 -4.47 18.58
N ALA A 59 -4.26 -3.51 17.76
CA ALA A 59 -5.10 -2.93 16.71
C ALA A 59 -4.53 -3.27 15.34
N HIS A 60 -5.38 -3.66 14.39
CA HIS A 60 -4.97 -3.90 13.01
C HIS A 60 -5.92 -3.29 12.00
N ARG A 61 -5.41 -2.90 10.84
CA ARG A 61 -6.17 -2.33 9.73
C ARG A 61 -5.61 -2.78 8.38
N SER A 62 -6.49 -2.90 7.40
CA SER A 62 -6.12 -3.19 6.01
C SER A 62 -5.74 -1.91 5.27
N TYR A 63 -4.62 -1.95 4.54
CA TYR A 63 -4.16 -0.86 3.69
C TYR A 63 -3.82 -1.39 2.30
N SER A 64 -4.38 -0.74 1.27
CA SER A 64 -4.05 -1.07 -0.11
C SER A 64 -2.58 -0.76 -0.39
N ILE A 65 -1.91 -1.66 -1.10
CA ILE A 65 -0.55 -1.40 -1.56
C ILE A 65 -0.64 -0.38 -2.70
N CYS A 66 0.13 0.69 -2.60
CA CYS A 66 0.20 1.78 -3.57
C CYS A 66 1.32 1.57 -4.59
N SER A 67 2.41 0.91 -4.19
CA SER A 67 3.56 0.65 -5.06
C SER A 67 3.22 -0.32 -6.20
N SER A 68 3.96 -0.21 -7.31
CA SER A 68 3.86 -1.20 -8.40
C SER A 68 4.34 -2.58 -7.94
N PRO A 69 3.66 -3.67 -8.32
CA PRO A 69 4.15 -5.04 -8.13
C PRO A 69 5.53 -5.34 -8.74
N HIS A 70 6.02 -4.49 -9.66
CA HIS A 70 7.36 -4.62 -10.23
C HIS A 70 8.46 -4.16 -9.27
N VAL A 71 8.14 -3.28 -8.31
CA VAL A 71 9.08 -2.92 -7.25
C VAL A 71 9.14 -4.08 -6.25
N LYS A 72 10.30 -4.72 -6.15
CA LYS A 72 10.51 -5.88 -5.28
C LYS A 72 11.16 -5.47 -3.97
N GLY A 73 10.88 -6.21 -2.90
CA GLY A 73 11.50 -6.03 -1.58
C GLY A 73 10.81 -5.01 -0.68
N THR A 74 9.98 -4.14 -1.22
CA THR A 74 9.22 -3.14 -0.43
C THR A 74 7.78 -3.01 -0.92
N ILE A 75 6.92 -2.52 -0.05
CA ILE A 75 5.57 -2.07 -0.38
C ILE A 75 5.39 -0.62 0.08
N GLU A 76 4.57 0.16 -0.61
CA GLU A 76 4.20 1.51 -0.20
C GLU A 76 2.74 1.57 0.23
N LEU A 77 2.45 2.19 1.38
CA LEU A 77 1.10 2.40 1.89
C LEU A 77 0.84 3.89 2.07
N ALA A 78 -0.25 4.41 1.50
CA ALA A 78 -0.76 5.75 1.80
C ALA A 78 -1.80 5.66 2.92
N ILE A 79 -1.48 6.27 4.06
CA ILE A 79 -2.28 6.18 5.28
C ILE A 79 -2.90 7.56 5.55
N GLU A 80 -4.22 7.64 5.40
CA GLU A 80 -5.00 8.80 5.81
C GLU A 80 -5.16 8.83 7.34
N GLU A 81 -4.93 10.02 7.92
CA GLU A 81 -5.14 10.27 9.33
C GLU A 81 -6.63 10.27 9.64
N LEU A 82 -7.06 9.29 10.43
CA LEU A 82 -8.35 9.29 11.08
C LEU A 82 -8.11 9.60 12.57
N PRO A 83 -8.50 10.80 13.07
CA PRO A 83 -8.22 11.20 14.45
C PRO A 83 -8.80 10.26 15.51
N THR A 84 -9.90 9.58 15.19
CA THR A 84 -10.53 8.59 16.07
C THR A 84 -10.10 7.15 15.76
N GLY A 85 -9.09 6.97 14.89
CA GLY A 85 -8.55 5.67 14.52
C GLY A 85 -7.49 5.20 15.52
N GLU A 86 -7.25 3.90 15.55
CA GLU A 86 -6.26 3.31 16.47
C GLU A 86 -4.89 3.12 15.83
N VAL A 87 -4.86 2.96 14.50
CA VAL A 87 -3.62 2.70 13.75
C VAL A 87 -3.11 3.96 13.04
N SER A 88 -4.00 4.75 12.43
CA SER A 88 -3.58 5.93 11.67
C SER A 88 -2.89 6.99 12.52
N PRO A 89 -3.30 7.34 13.76
CA PRO A 89 -2.59 8.36 14.53
C PRO A 89 -1.15 7.93 14.87
N TYR A 90 -0.90 6.65 15.15
CA TYR A 90 0.46 6.16 15.35
C TYR A 90 1.35 6.45 14.13
N PHE A 91 0.87 6.17 12.92
CA PHE A 91 1.63 6.47 11.70
C PHE A 91 1.88 7.96 11.51
N HIS A 92 0.94 8.82 11.92
CA HIS A 92 1.07 10.25 11.73
C HIS A 92 1.89 10.96 12.81
N GLU A 93 1.82 10.51 14.05
CA GLU A 93 2.38 11.20 15.21
C GLU A 93 3.65 10.53 15.75
N VAL A 94 3.78 9.22 15.61
CA VAL A 94 4.81 8.43 16.30
C VAL A 94 5.78 7.75 15.34
N ALA A 95 5.28 7.12 14.27
CA ALA A 95 6.09 6.27 13.40
C ALA A 95 7.19 7.04 12.67
N GLN A 96 8.40 6.49 12.69
CA GLN A 96 9.59 7.06 12.06
C GLN A 96 10.30 6.05 11.16
N ILE A 97 11.21 6.57 10.33
CA ILE A 97 12.11 5.72 9.54
C ILE A 97 12.97 4.89 10.51
N GLY A 98 13.04 3.58 10.27
CA GLY A 98 13.72 2.60 11.11
C GLY A 98 12.81 1.86 12.08
N ASP A 99 11.60 2.37 12.35
CA ASP A 99 10.64 1.67 13.20
C ASP A 99 10.12 0.40 12.54
N VAL A 100 9.69 -0.55 13.37
CA VAL A 100 9.17 -1.84 12.97
C VAL A 100 7.68 -1.93 13.28
N VAL A 101 6.90 -2.32 12.28
CA VAL A 101 5.48 -2.66 12.43
C VAL A 101 5.25 -4.11 12.02
N GLU A 102 4.13 -4.70 12.42
CA GLU A 102 3.76 -6.03 11.97
C GLU A 102 2.86 -5.95 10.75
N THR A 103 3.13 -6.78 9.75
CA THR A 103 2.33 -6.88 8.53
C THR A 103 1.99 -8.33 8.24
N ARG A 104 0.87 -8.55 7.54
CA ARG A 104 0.56 -9.83 6.89
C ARG A 104 -0.16 -9.60 5.57
N GLY A 105 -0.05 -10.56 4.66
CA GLY A 105 -0.49 -10.44 3.28
C GLY A 105 0.66 -10.65 2.28
N PRO A 106 0.44 -10.34 1.00
CA PRO A 106 -0.73 -9.66 0.44
C PRO A 106 -2.00 -10.51 0.48
N PHE A 107 -3.15 -9.86 0.64
CA PHE A 107 -4.47 -10.50 0.50
C PHE A 107 -5.11 -10.12 -0.83
N THR A 108 -5.76 -11.11 -1.45
CA THR A 108 -6.51 -10.94 -2.69
C THR A 108 -7.92 -10.48 -2.40
N THR A 109 -8.32 -9.43 -3.10
CA THR A 109 -9.73 -9.06 -3.28
C THR A 109 -10.10 -9.26 -4.75
N HIS A 110 -11.39 -9.16 -5.10
CA HIS A 110 -11.85 -9.10 -6.49
C HIS A 110 -11.43 -7.80 -7.22
N PHE A 111 -10.51 -7.02 -6.65
CA PHE A 111 -10.08 -5.71 -7.15
C PHE A 111 -8.65 -5.72 -7.74
N ALA A 112 -8.04 -6.90 -7.89
CA ALA A 112 -6.73 -7.02 -8.50
C ALA A 112 -6.84 -6.83 -10.03
N TRP A 113 -6.03 -5.93 -10.59
CA TRP A 113 -5.93 -5.76 -12.05
C TRP A 113 -4.74 -6.52 -12.62
N ARG A 114 -4.97 -7.17 -13.77
CA ARG A 114 -3.94 -7.92 -14.50
C ARG A 114 -3.75 -7.30 -15.90
N PRO A 115 -2.51 -6.92 -16.29
CA PRO A 115 -2.27 -6.27 -17.58
C PRO A 115 -2.63 -7.11 -18.80
N GLU A 116 -2.75 -8.43 -18.65
CA GLU A 116 -3.17 -9.35 -19.70
C GLU A 116 -4.67 -9.27 -20.00
N GLU A 117 -5.46 -8.61 -19.14
CA GLU A 117 -6.88 -8.33 -19.38
C GLU A 117 -7.03 -7.36 -20.56
N HIS A 118 -7.86 -7.74 -21.54
CA HIS A 118 -8.11 -6.94 -22.74
C HIS A 118 -9.16 -5.84 -22.50
N GLY A 119 -9.00 -4.70 -23.20
CA GLY A 119 -9.96 -3.59 -23.20
C GLY A 119 -9.40 -2.34 -22.51
N GLU A 120 -10.10 -1.21 -22.67
CA GLU A 120 -9.73 0.03 -22.01
C GLU A 120 -10.06 -0.03 -20.51
N VAL A 121 -9.16 0.48 -19.67
CA VAL A 121 -9.32 0.48 -18.22
C VAL A 121 -9.75 1.85 -17.73
N LEU A 122 -10.92 1.93 -17.08
CA LEU A 122 -11.39 3.13 -16.39
C LEU A 122 -11.28 2.92 -14.87
N LEU A 123 -10.41 3.69 -14.23
CA LEU A 123 -10.24 3.73 -12.79
C LEU A 123 -11.03 4.93 -12.23
N ILE A 124 -11.86 4.71 -11.21
CA ILE A 124 -12.62 5.77 -10.56
C ILE A 124 -12.32 5.72 -9.06
N GLY A 125 -11.77 6.80 -8.53
CA GLY A 125 -11.34 6.88 -7.13
C GLY A 125 -11.75 8.19 -6.46
N GLY A 126 -11.82 8.16 -5.13
CA GLY A 126 -12.06 9.34 -4.31
C GLY A 126 -11.25 9.31 -3.02
N GLY A 127 -10.65 10.43 -2.63
CA GLY A 127 -9.81 10.52 -1.42
C GLY A 127 -8.72 9.45 -1.37
N SER A 128 -8.56 8.78 -0.23
CA SER A 128 -7.61 7.67 -0.02
C SER A 128 -7.94 6.40 -0.83
N GLY A 129 -9.13 6.31 -1.43
CA GLY A 129 -9.50 5.24 -2.37
C GLY A 129 -8.65 5.21 -3.65
N VAL A 130 -7.80 6.22 -3.88
CA VAL A 130 -6.81 6.23 -4.97
C VAL A 130 -5.64 5.27 -4.72
N ALA A 131 -5.38 4.85 -3.48
CA ALA A 131 -4.25 3.98 -3.11
C ALA A 131 -4.11 2.71 -3.97
N PRO A 132 -5.14 1.83 -4.08
CA PRO A 132 -5.03 0.65 -4.94
C PRO A 132 -4.96 1.01 -6.43
N LEU A 133 -5.56 2.13 -6.84
CA LEU A 133 -5.55 2.61 -8.22
C LEU A 133 -4.14 3.07 -8.62
N MET A 134 -3.39 3.69 -7.70
CA MET A 134 -2.00 4.06 -7.95
C MET A 134 -1.11 2.86 -8.19
N SER A 135 -1.35 1.73 -7.52
CA SER A 135 -0.62 0.50 -7.82
C SER A 135 -0.86 0.04 -9.26
N MET A 136 -2.09 0.19 -9.77
CA MET A 136 -2.44 -0.13 -11.16
C MET A 136 -1.80 0.86 -12.14
N VAL A 137 -1.88 2.17 -11.86
CA VAL A 137 -1.27 3.22 -12.66
C VAL A 137 0.24 3.03 -12.76
N ARG A 138 0.92 2.80 -11.63
CA ARG A 138 2.36 2.56 -11.57
C ARG A 138 2.76 1.25 -12.27
N LEU A 139 1.95 0.19 -12.15
CA LEU A 139 2.17 -1.04 -12.91
C LEU A 139 2.05 -0.80 -14.41
N ARG A 140 0.99 -0.13 -14.85
CA ARG A 140 0.80 0.24 -16.26
C ARG A 140 1.98 1.04 -16.79
N ALA A 141 2.42 2.05 -16.04
CA ALA A 141 3.53 2.92 -16.44
C ALA A 141 4.85 2.15 -16.62
N ALA A 142 5.05 1.09 -15.84
CA ALA A 142 6.24 0.23 -15.94
C ALA A 142 6.19 -0.77 -17.12
N LEU A 143 5.08 -0.87 -17.85
CA LEU A 143 4.89 -1.81 -18.95
C LEU A 143 4.98 -1.11 -20.31
N SER A 144 5.80 -1.68 -21.21
CA SER A 144 5.89 -1.21 -22.60
C SER A 144 4.59 -1.43 -23.39
N HIS A 145 3.85 -2.50 -23.05
CA HIS A 145 2.56 -2.85 -23.64
C HIS A 145 1.54 -3.12 -22.54
N ALA A 146 0.53 -2.28 -22.46
CA ALA A 146 -0.62 -2.40 -21.56
C ALA A 146 -1.81 -1.68 -22.20
N PRO A 147 -3.06 -2.05 -21.85
CA PRO A 147 -4.23 -1.36 -22.36
C PRO A 147 -4.23 0.13 -21.98
N PRO A 148 -4.91 0.99 -22.76
CA PRO A 148 -5.17 2.38 -22.37
C PRO A 148 -5.85 2.43 -21.01
N MET A 149 -5.42 3.37 -20.16
CA MET A 149 -5.92 3.52 -18.80
C MET A 149 -6.27 4.98 -18.55
N THR A 150 -7.46 5.23 -18.01
CA THR A 150 -7.93 6.55 -17.59
C THR A 150 -8.24 6.53 -16.10
N LEU A 151 -7.74 7.50 -15.34
CA LEU A 151 -8.09 7.73 -13.95
C LEU A 151 -9.01 8.94 -13.82
N VAL A 152 -10.20 8.72 -13.26
CA VAL A 152 -11.09 9.78 -12.79
C VAL A 152 -10.97 9.86 -11.28
N TYR A 153 -10.37 10.94 -10.79
CA TYR A 153 -10.07 11.11 -9.37
C TYR A 153 -10.82 12.30 -8.77
N SER A 154 -11.58 12.05 -7.71
CA SER A 154 -12.27 13.07 -6.92
C SER A 154 -11.56 13.33 -5.59
N ALA A 155 -11.30 14.59 -5.29
CA ALA A 155 -10.75 15.04 -4.00
C ALA A 155 -11.55 16.25 -3.50
N ARG A 156 -11.55 16.48 -2.18
CA ARG A 156 -12.28 17.61 -1.57
C ARG A 156 -11.78 18.96 -2.09
N SER A 157 -10.47 19.08 -2.26
CA SER A 157 -9.81 20.23 -2.85
C SER A 157 -8.56 19.81 -3.60
N TRP A 158 -7.98 20.73 -4.37
CA TRP A 158 -6.71 20.51 -5.07
C TRP A 158 -5.53 20.16 -4.15
N ARG A 159 -5.60 20.55 -2.88
CA ARG A 159 -4.57 20.26 -1.87
C ARG A 159 -4.70 18.85 -1.30
N ASP A 160 -5.85 18.21 -1.49
CA ASP A 160 -6.16 16.87 -1.00
C ASP A 160 -5.96 15.78 -2.07
N VAL A 161 -5.46 16.16 -3.26
CA VAL A 161 -5.09 15.22 -4.32
C VAL A 161 -3.83 14.48 -3.88
N ILE A 162 -4.00 13.23 -3.42
CA ILE A 162 -2.89 12.35 -3.03
C ILE A 162 -2.09 11.98 -4.29
N PHE A 163 -0.76 11.94 -4.21
CA PHE A 163 0.14 11.67 -5.34
C PHE A 163 0.06 12.67 -6.50
N ARG A 164 -0.44 13.90 -6.25
CA ARG A 164 -0.68 14.92 -7.27
C ARG A 164 0.49 15.13 -8.23
N GLU A 165 1.70 15.26 -7.71
CA GLU A 165 2.88 15.54 -8.52
C GLU A 165 3.26 14.39 -9.46
N GLU A 166 2.97 13.16 -9.06
CA GLU A 166 3.19 11.97 -9.89
C GLU A 166 2.09 11.82 -10.94
N LEU A 167 0.83 12.08 -10.57
CA LEU A 167 -0.34 11.98 -11.45
C LEU A 167 -0.40 13.03 -12.56
N LEU A 168 0.37 14.10 -12.46
CA LEU A 168 0.43 15.19 -13.45
C LEU A 168 1.61 15.07 -14.43
N GLN A 169 2.40 14.00 -14.35
CA GLN A 169 3.49 13.69 -15.29
C GLN A 169 2.95 12.92 -16.50
#